data_AF-A0A258YDG1-F1
#
_entry.id   AF-A0A258YDG1-F1
#
_cell.length_a   1.000
_cell.length_b   1.000
_cell.length_c   1.000
_cell.angle_alpha   90.00
_cell.angle_beta   90.00
_cell.angle_gamma   90.00
#
_symmetry.space_group_name_H-M   'P 1'
#
loop_
_entity.id
_entity.type
_entity.pdbx_description
1 polymer ?
#
loop_
_entity_poly.entity_id
_entity_poly.type
_entity_poly.pdbx_seq_one_letter_code
_entity_poly.pdbx_strand_id
1 'polypeptide(L)' 'MVIADSPLFSSLVAKYAPTQSRGSALTIVNCIGFTITILSILTIQQLSVLLSPRFLYLVLAIGPVLGLIGLHQKQEP' A
#
# COMPACT_ATOMS: atom_id res chain seq x y z
N MET A 1 7.77 -16.05 -6.89
CA MET A 1 6.44 -15.51 -7.23
C MET A 1 6.52 -14.00 -7.09
N VAL A 2 6.87 -13.30 -8.18
CA VAL A 2 6.89 -11.83 -8.19
C VAL A 2 5.43 -11.39 -8.20
N ILE A 3 5.02 -10.67 -7.15
CA ILE A 3 3.64 -10.25 -6.91
C ILE A 3 3.10 -9.53 -8.16
N ALA A 4 2.12 -10.13 -8.81
CA ALA A 4 1.55 -9.70 -10.09
C ALA A 4 0.85 -8.32 -10.02
N ASP A 5 0.58 -7.80 -8.81
CA ASP A 5 -0.05 -6.51 -8.61
C ASP A 5 0.92 -5.32 -8.81
N SER A 6 2.23 -5.51 -8.57
CA SER A 6 3.21 -4.43 -8.75
C SER A 6 3.33 -3.94 -10.20
N PRO A 7 3.33 -4.82 -11.25
CA PRO A 7 3.29 -4.35 -12.63
C PRO A 7 1.91 -3.80 -13.02
N LEU A 8 0.80 -4.29 -12.46
CA LEU A 8 -0.54 -3.75 -12.76
C LEU A 8 -0.67 -2.30 -12.27
N PHE A 9 -0.25 -2.03 -11.03
CA PHE A 9 -0.31 -0.69 -10.45
C PHE A 9 0.68 0.27 -11.13
N SER A 10 1.91 -0.19 -11.39
CA SER A 10 2.91 0.60 -12.11
C SER A 10 2.47 0.90 -13.55
N SER A 11 1.81 -0.06 -14.23
CA SER A 11 1.27 0.16 -15.59
C SER A 11 0.09 1.14 -15.59
N LEU A 12 -0.77 1.10 -14.57
CA LEU A 12 -1.85 2.07 -14.38
C LEU A 12 -1.29 3.48 -14.18
N VAL A 13 -0.30 3.65 -13.30
CA VAL A 13 0.37 4.94 -13.07
C VAL A 13 1.06 5.41 -14.35
N ALA A 14 1.73 4.51 -15.08
CA ALA A 14 2.34 4.85 -16.36
C ALA A 14 1.32 5.26 -17.43
N LYS A 15 0.14 4.63 -17.48
CA LYS A 15 -0.92 5.00 -18.44
C LYS A 15 -1.50 6.39 -18.17
N TYR A 16 -1.74 6.73 -16.91
CA TYR A 16 -2.40 7.99 -16.52
C TYR A 16 -1.42 9.15 -16.24
N ALA A 17 -0.14 8.88 -16.00
CA ALA A 17 0.86 9.94 -15.80
C ALA A 17 1.33 10.54 -17.14
N PRO A 18 1.51 11.88 -17.21
CA PRO A 18 2.08 12.55 -18.37
C PRO A 18 3.47 11.98 -18.69
N THR A 19 3.76 11.85 -19.99
CA THR A 19 4.96 11.20 -20.54
C THR A 19 6.27 11.67 -19.91
N GLN A 20 6.34 12.94 -19.52
CA GLN A 20 7.52 13.60 -18.96
C GLN A 20 7.78 13.29 -17.48
N SER A 21 6.77 12.83 -16.72
CA SER A 21 6.89 12.54 -15.28
C SER A 21 6.56 11.09 -14.89
N ARG A 22 6.43 10.18 -15.87
CA ARG A 22 6.14 8.75 -15.62
C ARG A 22 7.13 8.09 -14.65
N GLY A 23 8.43 8.36 -14.83
CA GLY A 23 9.47 7.81 -13.94
C GLY A 23 9.31 8.29 -12.50
N SER A 24 9.12 9.59 -12.29
CA SER A 24 8.91 10.19 -10.97
C SER A 24 7.61 9.69 -10.32
N ALA A 25 6.52 9.57 -11.08
CA ALA A 25 5.26 9.05 -10.59
C ALA A 25 5.37 7.59 -10.11
N LEU A 26 6.07 6.74 -10.87
CA LEU A 26 6.37 5.36 -10.45
C LEU A 26 7.20 5.33 -9.16
N THR A 27 8.25 6.14 -9.08
CA THR A 27 9.12 6.21 -7.90
C THR A 27 8.35 6.63 -6.66
N ILE A 28 7.50 7.66 -6.76
CA ILE A 28 6.68 8.13 -5.63
C ILE A 28 5.73 7.03 -5.15
N VAL A 29 5.02 6.37 -6.07
CA VAL A 29 4.08 5.30 -5.73
C VAL A 29 4.81 4.13 -5.07
N ASN A 30 5.98 3.75 -5.59
CA ASN A 30 6.79 2.68 -5.03
C ASN A 30 7.34 3.05 -3.64
N CYS A 31 7.84 4.28 -3.47
CA CYS A 31 8.31 4.77 -2.17
C CYS A 31 7.19 4.77 -1.14
N ILE A 32 5.99 5.25 -1.49
CA ILE A 32 4.83 5.22 -0.58
C ILE A 32 4.47 3.77 -0.20
N GLY A 33 4.40 2.86 -1.18
CA GLY A 33 4.09 1.46 -0.93
C GLY A 33 5.11 0.78 0.01
N PHE A 34 6.40 1.05 -0.21
CA PHE A 34 7.46 0.56 0.68
C PHE A 34 7.38 1.20 2.08
N THR A 35 7.16 2.51 2.19
CA THR A 35 7.02 3.19 3.48
C THR A 35 5.87 2.60 4.30
N ILE A 36 4.70 2.37 3.68
CA ILE A 36 3.55 1.74 4.34
C ILE A 36 3.91 0.32 4.81
N THR A 37 4.59 -0.45 3.97
CA THR A 37 5.02 -1.81 4.30
C THR A 37 5.99 -1.82 5.49
N ILE A 38 6.99 -0.94 5.48
CA ILE A 38 8.00 -0.82 6.54
C ILE A 38 7.32 -0.45 7.87
N LEU A 39 6.48 0.58 7.87
CA LEU A 39 5.72 1.00 9.07
C LEU A 39 4.83 -0.12 9.60
N SER A 40 4.17 -0.86 8.70
CA SER A 40 3.31 -2.00 9.06
C SER A 40 4.10 -3.10 9.75
N ILE A 41 5.25 -3.49 9.20
CA ILE A 41 6.13 -4.51 9.79
C ILE A 41 6.65 -4.04 11.15
N LEU A 42 7.13 -2.80 11.26
CA LEU A 42 7.62 -2.24 12.52
C LEU A 42 6.52 -2.26 13.60
N THR A 43 5.31 -1.84 13.25
CA THR A 43 4.15 -1.86 14.15
C THR A 43 3.83 -3.27 14.62
N ILE A 44 3.76 -4.22 13.68
CA ILE A 44 3.52 -5.64 13.99
C ILE A 44 4.61 -6.21 14.88
N GLN A 45 5.87 -5.87 14.63
CA GLN A 45 7.01 -6.38 15.39
C GLN A 45 6.97 -5.90 16.85
N GLN A 46 6.63 -4.63 17.08
CA GLN A 46 6.43 -4.12 18.44
C GLN A 46 5.24 -4.79 19.13
N LEU A 47 4.14 -4.97 18.41
CA LEU A 47 2.90 -5.51 18.95
C LEU A 47 2.98 -7.03 19.22
N SER A 48 3.81 -7.75 18.46
CA SER A 48 4.04 -9.19 18.62
C SER A 48 4.63 -9.57 19.97
N VAL A 49 5.25 -8.62 20.69
CA VAL A 49 5.82 -8.85 22.02
C VAL A 49 4.74 -8.80 23.11
N LEU A 50 3.62 -8.12 22.85
CA LEU A 50 2.56 -7.87 23.83
C LEU A 50 1.29 -8.68 23.56
N LEU A 51 1.02 -9.06 22.31
CA LEU A 51 -0.22 -9.69 21.87
C LEU A 51 0.00 -11.09 21.31
N SER A 52 -0.96 -11.97 21.56
CA SER A 52 -0.97 -13.31 20.97
C SER A 52 -1.12 -13.24 19.44
N PRO A 53 -0.50 -14.17 18.66
CA PRO A 53 -0.48 -14.15 17.20
C PRO A 53 -1.87 -14.06 16.54
N ARG A 54 -2.91 -14.54 17.24
CA ARG A 54 -4.29 -14.55 16.76
C ARG A 54 -4.88 -13.14 16.56
N PHE A 55 -4.50 -12.17 17.39
CA PHE A 55 -5.01 -10.78 17.29
C PHE A 55 -4.12 -9.89 16.42
N LEU A 56 -2.92 -10.35 16.10
CA LEU A 56 -1.92 -9.61 15.34
C LEU A 56 -2.35 -9.33 13.89
N TYR A 57 -2.97 -10.33 13.25
CA TYR A 57 -3.52 -10.19 11.89
C TYR A 57 -4.76 -9.29 11.81
N LEU A 58 -5.50 -9.14 12.93
CA LEU A 58 -6.66 -8.25 13.02
C LEU A 58 -6.24 -6.78 12.89
N VAL A 59 -5.09 -6.42 13.46
CA VAL A 59 -4.49 -5.08 13.33
C VAL A 59 -4.08 -4.80 11.88
N LEU A 60 -3.60 -5.84 11.18
CA LEU A 60 -3.23 -5.73 9.76
C LEU A 60 -4.43 -5.48 8.85
N ALA A 61 -5.63 -5.95 9.23
CA ALA A 61 -6.87 -5.74 8.49
C ALA A 61 -7.32 -4.26 8.47
N ILE A 62 -6.85 -3.43 9.39
CA ILE A 62 -7.13 -1.98 9.40
C ILE A 62 -6.56 -1.31 8.15
N GLY A 63 -5.38 -1.74 7.67
CA GLY A 63 -4.75 -1.19 6.46
C GLY A 63 -5.62 -1.28 5.21
N PRO A 64 -6.08 -2.49 4.81
CA PRO A 64 -7.03 -2.67 3.71
C PRO A 64 -8.35 -1.93 3.90
N VAL A 65 -8.89 -1.86 5.12
CA VAL A 65 -10.14 -1.12 5.41
C VAL A 65 -9.96 0.37 5.14
N LEU A 66 -8.88 0.97 5.63
CA LEU A 66 -8.56 2.38 5.34
C LEU A 66 -8.33 2.60 3.83
N GLY A 67 -7.67 1.65 3.15
CA GLY A 67 -7.49 1.68 1.70
C GLY A 67 -8.83 1.65 0.94
N LEU A 68 -9.77 0.80 1.36
CA LEU A 68 -11.12 0.72 0.78
C LEU A 68 -11.92 2.01 0.98
N ILE A 69 -11.82 2.64 2.15
CA ILE A 69 -12.46 3.92 2.44
C ILE A 69 -11.88 5.02 1.53
N GLY A 70 -10.55 5.07 1.37
CA GLY A 70 -9.89 6.03 0.48
C GLY A 70 -10.26 5.84 -1.00
N LEU A 71 -10.47 4.60 -1.44
CA LEU A 71 -10.98 4.31 -2.78
C LEU A 71 -12.43 4.77 -2.96
N HIS A 72 -13.28 4.66 -1.93
CA HIS A 72 -14.66 5.14 -1.97
C HIS A 72 -14.77 6.68 -2.02
N GLN A 73 -13.85 7.42 -1.41
CA GLN A 73 -13.88 8.89 -1.43
C GLN A 73 -13.46 9.51 -2.76
N LYS A 74 -12.82 8.73 -3.66
CA LYS A 74 -12.38 9.22 -4.98
C LYS A 74 -13.35 8.88 -6.11
N GLN A 75 -14.61 8.62 -5.77
CA GLN A 75 -15.73 8.57 -6.71
C GLN A 75 -16.50 9.89 -6.69
N GLU A 76 -15.81 11.01 -6.95
CA GLU A 76 -16.49 12.21 -7.44
C GLU A 76 -16.63 12.03 -8.97
N PRO A 77 -17.85 12.11 -9.53
CA PRO A 77 -18.13 11.90 -10.95
C PRO A 77 -17.54 12.96 -11.89
#